data_AF-A0A7C5LW25-F1
#
_entry.id   AF-A0A7C5LW25-F1
#
_cell.length_a   1.000
_cell.length_b   1.000
_cell.length_c   1.000
_cell.angle_alpha   90.00
_cell.angle_beta   90.00
_cell.angle_gamma   90.00
#
_symmetry.space_group_name_H-M   'P 1'
#
loop_
_entity.id
_entity.type
_entity.pdbx_description
1 polymer ?
#
loop_
_entity_poly.entity_id
_entity_poly.type
_entity_poly.pdbx_seq_one_letter_code
_entity_poly.pdbx_strand_id
1 'polypeptide(L)'
;MKKSVIFLLAAGLAAGCQKQDLSNKPLDLPAFEPFKGQSVFYQKIPANAEVDPNSDVMVQSLIDQANQAFVVAVKEWTVAVYFADESTPRHDVKMTASWAPKGTLANVPVPDFAEPDPEDDGSMVIVDEVGGCVYDFWQMRYRNGKWKASWGNALPLNSNGIFPKGFSARGSGFELLQGVIWPQELIDQSINHALIFSYDHTKAGGPVAPATESDGTSTEAWAIPEGGLVQLDPALDLSSLGLNSYEMTIARALQEYG
;
A
#
# COMPACT_ATOMS: atom_id res chain seq x y z
N MET A 1 -22.57 -25.57 -3.17
CA MET A 1 -23.32 -25.22 -1.96
C MET A 1 -22.40 -25.36 -0.74
N LYS A 2 -21.80 -24.25 -0.31
CA LYS A 2 -21.34 -23.96 1.06
C LYS A 2 -21.05 -22.46 1.07
N LYS A 3 -22.08 -21.69 1.45
CA LYS A 3 -21.98 -20.25 1.71
C LYS A 3 -21.33 -20.11 3.08
N SER A 4 -20.16 -19.49 3.17
CA SER A 4 -19.65 -18.96 4.43
C SER A 4 -19.84 -17.46 4.40
N VAL A 5 -20.94 -17.02 4.99
CA VAL A 5 -21.15 -15.62 5.39
C VAL A 5 -20.34 -15.46 6.68
N ILE A 6 -19.23 -14.75 6.61
CA ILE A 6 -18.47 -14.37 7.82
C ILE A 6 -19.15 -13.12 8.37
N PHE A 7 -19.87 -13.31 9.48
CA PHE A 7 -20.27 -12.20 10.34
C PHE A 7 -19.00 -11.65 11.00
N LEU A 8 -18.59 -10.44 10.63
CA LEU A 8 -17.65 -9.63 11.41
C LEU A 8 -18.33 -9.27 12.73
N LEU A 9 -18.05 -10.06 13.76
CA LEU A 9 -18.27 -9.62 15.13
C LEU A 9 -17.17 -8.60 15.44
N ALA A 10 -17.54 -7.32 15.54
CA ALA A 10 -16.72 -6.30 16.16
C ALA A 10 -16.53 -6.65 17.64
N ALA A 11 -15.53 -7.49 17.94
CA ALA A 11 -15.05 -7.68 19.29
C ALA A 11 -14.16 -6.47 19.62
N GLY A 12 -14.76 -5.46 20.24
CA GLY A 12 -14.02 -4.39 20.90
C GLY A 12 -13.15 -5.00 22.00
N LEU A 13 -11.90 -5.31 21.66
CA LEU A 13 -10.84 -5.51 22.63
C LEU A 13 -10.42 -4.11 23.07
N ALA A 14 -10.87 -3.74 24.27
CA ALA A 14 -10.23 -2.69 25.04
C ALA A 14 -8.79 -3.12 25.32
N ALA A 15 -7.90 -2.88 24.35
CA ALA A 15 -6.47 -2.84 24.60
C ALA A 15 -6.26 -1.67 25.57
N GLY A 16 -6.03 -1.99 26.84
CA GLY A 16 -5.66 -0.97 27.83
C GLY A 16 -4.50 -0.13 27.29
N CYS A 17 -4.42 1.15 27.71
CA CYS A 17 -3.31 2.04 27.37
C CYS A 17 -1.96 1.44 27.82
N GLN A 18 -1.39 0.53 27.05
CA GLN A 18 0.00 0.16 27.13
C GLN A 18 0.76 1.10 26.22
N LYS A 19 1.72 1.82 26.81
CA LYS A 19 2.68 2.63 26.06
C LYS A 19 3.41 1.66 25.14
N GLN A 20 3.28 1.83 23.82
CA GLN A 20 4.09 1.07 22.87
C GLN A 20 5.55 1.38 23.20
N ASP A 21 6.35 0.35 23.44
CA ASP A 21 7.77 0.53 23.70
C ASP A 21 8.46 0.88 22.38
N LEU A 22 8.72 2.17 22.20
CA LEU A 22 9.38 2.71 21.03
C LEU A 22 10.86 2.97 21.31
N SER A 23 11.42 2.54 22.45
CA SER A 23 12.80 2.88 22.85
C SER A 23 13.85 2.45 21.82
N ASN A 24 13.52 1.42 21.04
CA ASN A 24 14.40 0.84 20.03
C ASN A 24 14.03 1.25 18.60
N LYS A 25 13.02 2.11 18.41
CA LYS A 25 12.59 2.64 17.10
C LYS A 25 13.09 4.08 16.95
N PRO A 26 13.51 4.50 15.75
CA PRO A 26 13.88 5.90 15.53
C PRO A 26 12.68 6.81 15.79
N LEU A 27 12.94 7.98 16.38
CA LEU A 27 11.91 8.98 16.69
C LEU A 27 11.54 9.82 15.46
N ASP A 28 12.46 9.94 14.51
CA ASP A 28 12.30 10.69 13.28
C ASP A 28 12.42 9.76 12.07
N LEU A 29 11.63 10.04 11.03
CA LEU A 29 11.76 9.36 9.74
C LEU A 29 12.76 10.13 8.87
N PRO A 30 13.64 9.43 8.11
CA PRO A 30 14.47 10.08 7.10
C PRO A 30 13.61 10.81 6.08
N ALA A 31 14.11 11.94 5.58
CA ALA A 31 13.53 12.57 4.40
C ALA A 31 13.70 11.60 3.22
N PHE A 32 12.58 11.17 2.64
CA PHE A 32 12.57 10.15 1.61
C PHE A 32 11.73 10.62 0.43
N GLU A 33 12.32 10.55 -0.75
CA GLU A 33 11.63 10.76 -2.03
C GLU A 33 11.59 9.41 -2.77
N PRO A 34 10.45 8.69 -2.71
CA PRO A 34 10.31 7.40 -3.37
C PRO A 34 10.57 7.52 -4.88
N PHE A 35 11.31 6.56 -5.43
CA PHE A 35 11.50 6.39 -6.88
C PHE A 35 12.17 7.57 -7.62
N LYS A 36 12.78 8.52 -6.88
CA LYS A 36 13.52 9.67 -7.44
C LYS A 36 12.73 10.42 -8.53
N GLY A 37 11.42 10.62 -8.28
CA GLY A 37 10.52 11.34 -9.18
C GLY A 37 10.10 10.59 -10.46
N GLN A 38 10.44 9.30 -10.59
CA GLN A 38 10.07 8.49 -11.77
C GLN A 38 8.70 7.81 -11.63
N SER A 39 8.13 7.79 -10.43
CA SER A 39 6.84 7.17 -10.19
C SER A 39 5.70 8.01 -10.76
N VAL A 40 4.83 7.34 -11.51
CA VAL A 40 3.58 7.90 -12.06
C VAL A 40 2.59 8.32 -10.98
N PHE A 41 2.73 7.83 -9.75
CA PHE A 41 1.87 8.22 -8.62
C PHE A 41 1.99 9.72 -8.31
N TYR A 42 3.13 10.35 -8.63
CA TYR A 42 3.37 11.77 -8.37
C TYR A 42 2.89 12.69 -9.50
N GLN A 43 2.09 12.17 -10.45
CA GLN A 43 1.52 12.95 -11.54
C GLN A 43 0.08 13.34 -11.22
N LYS A 44 -0.22 14.65 -11.32
CA LYS A 44 -1.60 15.13 -11.19
C LYS A 44 -2.45 14.60 -12.33
N ILE A 45 -3.71 14.30 -12.03
CA ILE A 45 -4.71 13.98 -13.05
C ILE A 45 -4.96 15.25 -13.88
N PRO A 46 -4.80 15.20 -15.22
CA PRO A 46 -5.07 16.34 -16.08
C PRO A 46 -6.54 16.79 -15.97
N ALA A 47 -6.79 18.10 -16.05
CA ALA A 47 -8.14 18.66 -15.98
C ALA A 47 -9.09 18.15 -17.10
N ASN A 48 -8.54 17.60 -18.17
CA ASN A 48 -9.25 17.02 -19.30
C ASN A 48 -9.00 15.51 -19.44
N ALA A 49 -8.68 14.82 -18.35
CA ALA A 49 -8.55 13.37 -18.35
C ALA A 49 -9.82 12.71 -18.89
N GLU A 50 -9.65 11.71 -19.76
CA GLU A 50 -10.77 10.92 -20.26
C GLU A 50 -11.32 10.06 -19.13
N VAL A 51 -12.64 10.11 -18.93
CA VAL A 51 -13.35 9.32 -17.93
C VAL A 51 -13.84 8.03 -18.58
N ASP A 52 -13.66 6.90 -17.90
CA ASP A 52 -14.20 5.62 -18.38
C ASP A 52 -15.72 5.73 -18.59
N PRO A 53 -16.29 5.27 -19.71
CA PRO A 53 -17.73 5.33 -19.96
C PRO A 53 -18.60 4.59 -18.94
N ASN A 54 -18.01 3.74 -18.09
CA ASN A 54 -18.67 3.04 -16.99
C ASN A 54 -18.29 3.60 -15.60
N SER A 55 -17.66 4.77 -15.53
CA SER A 55 -17.19 5.37 -14.28
C SER A 55 -18.30 5.51 -13.24
N ASP A 56 -19.50 5.89 -13.66
CA ASP A 56 -20.69 6.04 -12.82
C ASP A 56 -21.10 4.73 -12.14
N VAL A 57 -21.06 3.58 -12.83
CA VAL A 57 -21.34 2.28 -12.19
C VAL A 57 -20.19 1.79 -11.31
N MET A 58 -18.94 2.11 -11.67
CA MET A 58 -17.77 1.80 -10.85
C MET A 58 -17.78 2.59 -9.53
N VAL A 59 -17.99 3.90 -9.59
CA VAL A 59 -18.08 4.76 -8.41
C VAL A 59 -19.27 4.38 -7.54
N GLN A 60 -20.43 4.05 -8.12
CA GLN A 60 -21.56 3.57 -7.35
C GLN A 60 -21.22 2.31 -6.55
N SER A 61 -20.43 1.39 -7.12
CA SER A 61 -20.01 0.19 -6.39
C SER A 61 -19.09 0.48 -5.21
N LEU A 62 -18.26 1.52 -5.28
CA LEU A 62 -17.46 1.99 -4.13
C LEU A 62 -18.37 2.54 -3.04
N ILE A 63 -19.37 3.35 -3.41
CA ILE A 63 -20.35 3.93 -2.49
C ILE A 63 -21.14 2.82 -1.79
N ASP A 64 -21.60 1.83 -2.53
CA ASP A 64 -22.38 0.71 -2.00
C ASP A 64 -21.55 -0.14 -1.01
N GLN A 65 -20.24 -0.28 -1.26
CA GLN A 65 -19.35 -1.04 -0.39
C GLN A 65 -18.90 -0.26 0.84
N ALA A 66 -18.83 1.07 0.78
CA ALA A 66 -18.20 1.91 1.79
C ALA A 66 -18.81 1.82 3.20
N ASN A 67 -19.85 1.03 3.47
CA ASN A 67 -20.38 0.71 4.81
C ASN A 67 -20.29 1.88 5.82
N GLN A 68 -20.73 3.06 5.36
CA GLN A 68 -20.74 4.37 6.04
C GLN A 68 -19.43 5.18 6.10
N ALA A 69 -18.24 4.65 5.81
CA ALA A 69 -17.00 5.43 5.76
C ALA A 69 -15.84 4.77 4.98
N PHE A 70 -15.01 5.59 4.35
CA PHE A 70 -13.64 5.22 4.00
C PHE A 70 -12.74 5.33 5.23
N VAL A 71 -11.90 4.34 5.47
CA VAL A 71 -11.00 4.28 6.62
C VAL A 71 -9.55 4.35 6.16
N VAL A 72 -8.73 5.10 6.89
CA VAL A 72 -7.28 5.07 6.72
C VAL A 72 -6.74 3.96 7.62
N ALA A 73 -6.11 2.94 7.02
CA ALA A 73 -5.47 1.86 7.75
C ALA A 73 -4.19 2.35 8.45
N VAL A 74 -4.12 2.16 9.77
CA VAL A 74 -2.99 2.59 10.60
C VAL A 74 -2.67 1.46 11.57
N LYS A 75 -1.39 1.07 11.66
CA LYS A 75 -0.84 0.00 12.53
C LYS A 75 -1.19 -1.44 12.15
N GLU A 76 -2.32 -1.64 11.48
CA GLU A 76 -2.80 -2.94 10.98
C GLU A 76 -3.38 -2.76 9.58
N TRP A 77 -3.35 -3.82 8.77
CA TRP A 77 -3.78 -3.81 7.36
C TRP A 77 -3.09 -2.70 6.55
N THR A 78 -1.83 -2.40 6.88
CA THR A 78 -1.04 -1.34 6.24
C THR A 78 0.37 -1.83 5.92
N VAL A 79 1.20 -0.97 5.33
CA VAL A 79 2.58 -1.32 4.96
C VAL A 79 3.52 -0.91 6.09
N ALA A 80 4.18 -1.88 6.72
CA ALA A 80 5.24 -1.62 7.69
C ALA A 80 6.52 -1.23 6.96
N VAL A 81 6.96 0.04 7.08
CA VAL A 81 8.12 0.57 6.35
C VAL A 81 9.32 0.76 7.28
N TYR A 82 10.47 0.26 6.84
CA TYR A 82 11.75 0.37 7.55
C TYR A 82 12.83 0.92 6.64
N PHE A 83 13.71 1.76 7.20
CA PHE A 83 14.90 2.25 6.52
C PHE A 83 16.12 1.47 7.01
N ALA A 84 17.00 1.11 6.09
CA ALA A 84 18.26 0.46 6.35
C ALA A 84 19.43 1.40 6.06
N ASP A 85 20.44 1.31 6.91
CA ASP A 85 21.72 2.01 6.80
C ASP A 85 22.90 1.03 6.77
N GLU A 86 24.12 1.55 6.77
CA GLU A 86 25.35 0.74 6.75
C GLU A 86 25.50 -0.19 7.96
N SER A 87 24.84 0.12 9.07
CA SER A 87 24.90 -0.67 10.31
C SER A 87 23.84 -1.78 10.38
N THR A 88 22.86 -1.74 9.48
CA THR A 88 21.71 -2.64 9.50
C THR A 88 22.15 -4.09 9.20
N PRO A 89 21.83 -5.07 10.06
CA PRO A 89 22.23 -6.45 9.85
C PRO A 89 21.56 -7.04 8.63
N ARG A 90 22.30 -7.90 7.90
CA ARG A 90 21.82 -8.55 6.69
C ARG A 90 21.38 -9.98 6.96
N HIS A 91 20.22 -10.34 6.42
CA HIS A 91 19.58 -11.63 6.61
C HIS A 91 19.16 -12.26 5.29
N ASP A 92 19.15 -13.58 5.26
CA ASP A 92 18.48 -14.33 4.20
C ASP A 92 17.00 -14.50 4.55
N VAL A 93 16.12 -14.09 3.64
CA VAL A 93 14.67 -14.26 3.76
C VAL A 93 14.22 -15.43 2.91
N LYS A 94 13.67 -16.47 3.52
CA LYS A 94 13.19 -17.65 2.79
C LYS A 94 11.77 -17.44 2.27
N MET A 95 11.56 -17.70 0.99
CA MET A 95 10.24 -17.66 0.37
C MET A 95 9.53 -19.01 0.56
N THR A 96 8.26 -18.99 0.96
CA THR A 96 7.48 -20.22 1.23
C THR A 96 6.42 -20.53 0.18
N ALA A 97 6.00 -19.56 -0.63
CA ALA A 97 5.09 -19.82 -1.73
C ALA A 97 5.77 -20.67 -2.82
N SER A 98 5.08 -21.69 -3.32
CA SER A 98 5.60 -22.57 -4.38
C SER A 98 5.77 -21.86 -5.72
N TRP A 99 5.08 -20.74 -5.91
CA TRP A 99 5.16 -19.91 -7.11
C TRP A 99 6.27 -18.85 -7.03
N ALA A 100 6.96 -18.70 -5.89
CA ALA A 100 8.03 -17.72 -5.70
C ALA A 100 9.12 -17.86 -6.77
N PRO A 101 9.55 -16.77 -7.45
CA PRO A 101 10.54 -16.85 -8.52
C PRO A 101 11.89 -17.34 -8.00
N LYS A 102 12.14 -17.17 -6.69
CA LYS A 102 13.31 -17.67 -5.97
C LYS A 102 12.90 -18.15 -4.58
N GLY A 103 13.51 -19.23 -4.11
CA GLY A 103 13.25 -19.77 -2.77
C GLY A 103 13.89 -18.98 -1.62
N THR A 104 14.80 -18.05 -1.91
CA THR A 104 15.46 -17.20 -0.91
C THR A 104 15.88 -15.89 -1.54
N LEU A 105 15.61 -14.79 -0.84
CA LEU A 105 16.16 -13.46 -1.10
C LEU A 105 17.31 -13.24 -0.10
N ALA A 106 18.54 -13.23 -0.61
CA ALA A 106 19.73 -13.21 0.23
C ALA A 106 20.16 -11.77 0.58
N ASN A 107 20.86 -11.62 1.70
CA ASN A 107 21.50 -10.36 2.12
C ASN A 107 20.56 -9.15 2.22
N VAL A 108 19.31 -9.34 2.63
CA VAL A 108 18.34 -8.25 2.86
C VAL A 108 18.70 -7.53 4.17
N PRO A 109 18.83 -6.19 4.20
CA PRO A 109 19.18 -5.46 5.41
C PRO A 109 17.94 -5.23 6.27
N VAL A 110 17.69 -6.12 7.24
CA VAL A 110 16.49 -6.03 8.08
C VAL A 110 16.89 -5.45 9.44
N PRO A 111 16.39 -4.26 9.85
CA PRO A 111 16.68 -3.73 11.18
C PRO A 111 16.23 -4.69 12.30
N ASP A 112 16.99 -4.74 13.40
CA ASP A 112 16.69 -5.63 14.53
C ASP A 112 15.33 -5.35 15.18
N PHE A 113 14.83 -4.12 15.05
CA PHE A 113 13.52 -3.68 15.55
C PHE A 113 12.39 -3.81 14.51
N ALA A 114 12.67 -4.39 13.35
CA ALA A 114 11.67 -4.54 12.29
C ALA A 114 10.58 -5.54 12.69
N GLU A 115 9.34 -5.13 12.50
CA GLU A 115 8.14 -5.92 12.76
C GLU A 115 7.25 -5.80 11.51
N PRO A 116 6.89 -6.92 10.86
CA PRO A 116 5.95 -6.87 9.75
C PRO A 116 4.57 -6.40 10.25
N ASP A 117 3.71 -5.98 9.33
CA ASP A 117 2.30 -5.76 9.65
C ASP A 117 1.72 -6.98 10.41
N PRO A 118 0.97 -6.77 11.51
CA PRO A 118 0.56 -7.85 12.39
C PRO A 118 -0.52 -8.74 11.77
N GLU A 119 -1.21 -8.25 10.74
CA GLU A 119 -2.31 -8.94 10.08
C GLU A 119 -1.81 -9.96 9.06
N ASP A 120 -2.74 -10.75 8.53
CA ASP A 120 -2.41 -11.92 7.72
C ASP A 120 -1.60 -11.61 6.46
N ASP A 121 -1.77 -10.42 5.88
CA ASP A 121 -0.98 -9.95 4.74
C ASP A 121 0.48 -9.68 5.11
N GLY A 122 0.75 -9.27 6.34
CA GLY A 122 2.12 -9.19 6.85
C GLY A 122 3.08 -8.36 5.99
N SER A 123 2.55 -7.32 5.35
CA SER A 123 3.29 -6.47 4.44
C SER A 123 4.44 -5.80 5.18
N MET A 124 5.62 -5.86 4.57
CA MET A 124 6.81 -5.20 5.09
C MET A 124 7.66 -4.69 3.94
N VAL A 125 8.09 -3.45 4.05
CA VAL A 125 9.02 -2.81 3.13
C VAL A 125 10.30 -2.45 3.84
N ILE A 126 11.42 -2.68 3.16
CA ILE A 126 12.73 -2.20 3.58
C ILE A 126 13.30 -1.30 2.49
N VAL A 127 13.57 -0.04 2.83
CA VAL A 127 14.26 0.94 2.01
C VAL A 127 15.76 0.89 2.33
N ASP A 128 16.57 0.32 1.44
CA ASP A 128 18.03 0.28 1.53
C ASP A 128 18.64 1.40 0.67
N GLU A 129 18.79 2.59 1.25
CA GLU A 129 19.36 3.75 0.55
C GLU A 129 20.85 3.56 0.24
N VAL A 130 21.56 2.74 1.03
CA VAL A 130 22.98 2.42 0.83
C VAL A 130 23.16 1.49 -0.37
N GLY A 131 22.35 0.44 -0.44
CA GLY A 131 22.34 -0.54 -1.53
C GLY A 131 21.60 -0.05 -2.79
N GLY A 132 20.80 1.01 -2.67
CA GLY A 132 20.01 1.55 -3.76
C GLY A 132 18.78 0.70 -4.13
N CYS A 133 18.22 -0.05 -3.18
CA CYS A 133 17.13 -1.00 -3.40
C CYS A 133 15.98 -0.78 -2.42
N VAL A 134 14.77 -1.13 -2.85
CA VAL A 134 13.60 -1.31 -1.97
C VAL A 134 13.15 -2.76 -2.06
N TYR A 135 12.82 -3.35 -0.91
CA TYR A 135 12.43 -4.75 -0.77
C TYR A 135 10.99 -4.84 -0.29
N ASP A 136 10.18 -5.61 -1.02
CA ASP A 136 8.76 -5.84 -0.73
C ASP A 136 8.55 -7.27 -0.27
N PHE A 137 7.76 -7.45 0.79
CA PHE A 137 7.40 -8.78 1.28
C PHE A 137 5.90 -8.89 1.55
N TRP A 138 5.34 -10.03 1.17
CA TRP A 138 4.00 -10.48 1.56
C TRP A 138 4.11 -11.68 2.51
N GLN A 139 3.36 -11.59 3.61
CA GLN A 139 3.37 -12.48 4.77
C GLN A 139 4.76 -12.61 5.40
N MET A 140 5.47 -11.50 5.57
CA MET A 140 6.76 -11.50 6.25
C MET A 140 6.58 -11.87 7.72
N ARG A 141 7.43 -12.76 8.23
CA ARG A 141 7.40 -13.26 9.61
C ARG A 141 8.81 -13.55 10.11
N TYR A 142 9.07 -13.19 11.36
CA TYR A 142 10.23 -13.67 12.11
C TYR A 142 9.83 -14.83 13.02
N ARG A 143 10.40 -16.02 12.77
CA ARG A 143 10.11 -17.25 13.53
C ARG A 143 11.37 -18.10 13.69
N ASN A 144 11.64 -18.53 14.92
CA ASN A 144 12.79 -19.40 15.26
C ASN A 144 14.14 -18.84 14.77
N GLY A 145 14.35 -17.53 14.97
CA GLY A 145 15.60 -16.85 14.60
C GLY A 145 15.79 -16.64 13.10
N LYS A 146 14.74 -16.81 12.28
CA LYS A 146 14.82 -16.73 10.82
C LYS A 146 13.67 -15.93 10.24
N TRP A 147 14.00 -15.12 9.23
CA TRP A 147 13.03 -14.43 8.40
C TRP A 147 12.46 -15.35 7.32
N LYS A 148 11.15 -15.28 7.14
CA LYS A 148 10.41 -15.96 6.07
C LYS A 148 9.34 -15.02 5.54
N ALA A 149 9.04 -15.12 4.25
CA ALA A 149 7.87 -14.50 3.65
C ALA A 149 7.20 -15.53 2.72
N SER A 150 5.91 -15.38 2.46
CA SER A 150 5.28 -16.16 1.39
C SER A 150 5.82 -15.73 0.04
N TRP A 151 5.90 -14.42 -0.17
CA TRP A 151 6.46 -13.82 -1.38
C TRP A 151 7.29 -12.59 -1.04
N GLY A 152 8.22 -12.23 -1.93
CA GLY A 152 8.95 -10.99 -1.84
C GLY A 152 9.95 -10.82 -2.96
N ASN A 153 10.28 -9.58 -3.25
CA ASN A 153 11.21 -9.19 -4.30
C ASN A 153 11.77 -7.79 -4.03
N ALA A 154 12.61 -7.28 -4.93
CA ALA A 154 13.19 -5.94 -4.80
C ALA A 154 13.20 -5.18 -6.12
N LEU A 155 13.17 -3.85 -6.02
CA LEU A 155 13.41 -2.92 -7.12
C LEU A 155 14.56 -1.97 -6.79
N PRO A 156 15.27 -1.45 -7.80
CA PRO A 156 16.12 -0.28 -7.60
C PRO A 156 15.30 0.93 -7.12
N LEU A 157 15.84 1.71 -6.18
CA LEU A 157 15.23 2.95 -5.69
C LEU A 157 15.14 4.05 -6.76
N ASN A 158 15.88 3.92 -7.86
CA ASN A 158 15.80 4.79 -9.03
C ASN A 158 14.98 4.18 -10.18
N SER A 159 14.10 3.22 -9.89
CA SER A 159 13.11 2.71 -10.84
C SER A 159 11.84 3.56 -10.80
N ASN A 160 10.80 3.18 -11.56
CA ASN A 160 9.48 3.80 -11.51
C ASN A 160 8.54 3.22 -10.42
N GLY A 161 9.03 2.27 -9.60
CA GLY A 161 8.22 1.64 -8.54
C GLY A 161 7.15 0.67 -9.07
N ILE A 162 7.38 0.06 -10.23
CA ILE A 162 6.46 -0.90 -10.85
C ILE A 162 7.22 -2.16 -11.20
N PHE A 163 6.80 -3.28 -10.62
CA PHE A 163 7.36 -4.58 -10.94
C PHE A 163 6.84 -5.08 -12.29
N PRO A 164 7.66 -5.82 -13.06
CA PRO A 164 7.16 -6.64 -14.15
C PRO A 164 6.11 -7.64 -13.65
N LYS A 165 5.17 -8.03 -14.51
CA LYS A 165 4.11 -8.98 -14.17
C LYS A 165 4.67 -10.26 -13.53
N GLY A 166 4.11 -10.66 -12.39
CA GLY A 166 4.47 -11.87 -11.65
C GLY A 166 5.73 -11.69 -10.79
N PHE A 167 6.12 -10.45 -10.50
CA PHE A 167 7.29 -10.13 -9.68
C PHE A 167 6.99 -9.22 -8.49
N SER A 168 5.75 -8.75 -8.30
CA SER A 168 5.37 -7.93 -7.13
C SER A 168 4.85 -8.76 -5.97
N ALA A 169 5.00 -8.24 -4.75
CA ALA A 169 4.30 -8.74 -3.57
C ALA A 169 2.85 -8.22 -3.48
N ARG A 170 2.53 -7.15 -4.21
CA ARG A 170 1.19 -6.56 -4.30
C ARG A 170 0.50 -7.05 -5.58
N GLY A 171 -0.79 -7.39 -5.48
CA GLY A 171 -1.61 -7.90 -6.58
C GLY A 171 -1.62 -7.08 -7.87
N SER A 172 -1.36 -5.77 -7.75
CA SER A 172 -1.36 -4.81 -8.87
C SER A 172 -0.05 -4.72 -9.65
N GLY A 173 1.04 -5.24 -9.09
CA GLY A 173 2.37 -5.02 -9.64
C GLY A 173 3.06 -3.74 -9.15
N PHE A 174 2.35 -2.87 -8.42
CA PHE A 174 2.98 -1.69 -7.81
C PHE A 174 3.83 -2.08 -6.61
N GLU A 175 4.93 -1.36 -6.43
CA GLU A 175 5.73 -1.46 -5.21
C GLU A 175 4.91 -0.99 -3.99
N LEU A 176 5.17 -1.57 -2.82
CA LEU A 176 4.34 -1.42 -1.64
C LEU A 176 4.30 0.00 -1.05
N LEU A 177 5.30 0.85 -1.23
CA LEU A 177 5.31 2.27 -0.82
C LEU A 177 4.44 3.16 -1.69
N GLN A 178 4.11 2.74 -2.91
CA GLN A 178 3.26 3.52 -3.80
C GLN A 178 1.89 3.74 -3.14
N GLY A 179 1.51 5.00 -2.96
CA GLY A 179 0.23 5.39 -2.35
C GLY A 179 0.17 5.30 -0.81
N VAL A 180 1.30 5.04 -0.13
CA VAL A 180 1.36 5.14 1.34
C VAL A 180 1.32 6.61 1.77
N ILE A 181 0.46 6.94 2.73
CA ILE A 181 0.39 8.27 3.35
C ILE A 181 1.49 8.37 4.41
N TRP A 182 2.39 9.35 4.27
CA TRP A 182 3.47 9.57 5.22
C TRP A 182 3.07 10.53 6.34
N PRO A 183 3.55 10.34 7.59
CA PRO A 183 3.26 11.25 8.70
C PRO A 183 3.67 12.71 8.41
N GLN A 184 4.79 12.90 7.70
CA GLN A 184 5.29 14.23 7.36
C GLN A 184 4.35 14.95 6.38
N GLU A 185 3.70 14.24 5.45
CA GLU A 185 2.72 14.84 4.52
C GLU A 185 1.49 15.38 5.24
N LEU A 186 1.08 14.72 6.32
CA LEU A 186 -0.01 15.18 7.19
C LEU A 186 0.39 16.39 8.04
N ILE A 187 1.66 16.48 8.46
CA ILE A 187 2.22 17.64 9.16
C ILE A 187 2.32 18.84 8.22
N ASP A 188 2.84 18.62 7.01
CA ASP A 188 3.02 19.64 5.98
C ASP A 188 1.72 19.99 5.24
N GLN A 189 0.65 19.25 5.52
CA GLN A 189 -0.68 19.38 4.91
C GLN A 189 -0.65 19.24 3.38
N SER A 190 0.25 18.40 2.86
CA SER A 190 0.48 18.20 1.44
C SER A 190 0.84 16.74 1.16
N ILE A 191 -0.08 16.00 0.55
CA ILE A 191 0.20 14.70 -0.07
C ILE A 191 0.21 14.94 -1.58
N ASN A 192 1.34 14.67 -2.23
CA ASN A 192 1.58 15.03 -3.64
C ASN A 192 1.64 13.81 -4.55
N HIS A 193 0.87 12.77 -4.21
CA HIS A 193 0.79 11.54 -4.97
C HIS A 193 -0.60 10.89 -4.87
N ALA A 194 -0.91 10.01 -5.82
CA ALA A 194 -2.12 9.20 -5.81
C ALA A 194 -2.13 8.25 -4.61
N LEU A 195 -3.30 7.90 -4.09
CA LEU A 195 -3.43 6.99 -2.97
C LEU A 195 -3.77 5.57 -3.42
N ILE A 196 -3.39 4.58 -2.61
CA ILE A 196 -3.88 3.20 -2.77
C ILE A 196 -4.96 2.94 -1.73
N PHE A 197 -6.00 2.21 -2.15
CA PHE A 197 -7.03 1.69 -1.27
C PHE A 197 -7.35 0.23 -1.62
N SER A 198 -7.87 -0.50 -0.63
CA SER A 198 -8.38 -1.86 -0.82
C SER A 198 -9.87 -1.84 -1.12
N TYR A 199 -10.32 -2.79 -1.94
CA TYR A 199 -11.67 -2.85 -2.50
C TYR A 199 -12.09 -4.33 -2.63
N ASP A 200 -13.29 -4.71 -2.16
CA ASP A 200 -13.67 -6.14 -2.09
C ASP A 200 -14.00 -6.76 -3.45
N HIS A 201 -14.18 -5.93 -4.46
CA HIS A 201 -14.70 -6.36 -5.75
C HIS A 201 -13.80 -5.97 -6.91
N THR A 202 -12.50 -5.92 -6.66
CA THR A 202 -11.47 -5.71 -7.69
C THR A 202 -11.68 -6.65 -8.88
N LYS A 203 -11.56 -6.09 -10.08
CA LYS A 203 -11.84 -6.77 -11.34
C LYS A 203 -10.89 -7.95 -11.57
N ALA A 204 -11.46 -9.09 -11.95
CA ALA A 204 -10.74 -10.28 -12.36
C ALA A 204 -10.08 -10.12 -13.73
N GLY A 205 -8.76 -10.23 -13.76
CA GLY A 205 -7.97 -10.03 -14.96
C GLY A 205 -8.10 -8.60 -15.52
N GLY A 206 -7.24 -8.26 -16.48
CA GLY A 206 -7.28 -6.94 -17.11
C GLY A 206 -6.90 -5.79 -16.18
N PRO A 207 -5.66 -5.76 -15.66
CA PRO A 207 -5.13 -4.52 -15.10
C PRO A 207 -5.14 -3.43 -16.17
N VAL A 208 -5.32 -2.19 -15.73
CA VAL A 208 -5.10 -1.03 -16.59
C VAL A 208 -3.70 -0.50 -16.30
N ALA A 209 -2.96 -0.17 -17.36
CA ALA A 209 -1.63 0.38 -17.21
C ALA A 209 -1.69 1.63 -16.30
N PRO A 210 -0.76 1.77 -15.34
CA PRO A 210 0.54 1.10 -15.34
C PRO A 210 0.61 -0.15 -14.44
N ALA A 211 -0.51 -0.61 -13.88
CA ALA A 211 -0.55 -1.90 -13.18
C ALA A 211 -0.20 -3.04 -14.14
N THR A 212 0.52 -4.04 -13.65
CA THR A 212 1.07 -5.14 -14.47
C THR A 212 0.38 -6.47 -14.22
N GLU A 213 -0.33 -6.58 -13.10
CA GLU A 213 -1.10 -7.75 -12.69
C GLU A 213 -2.39 -7.35 -11.96
N SER A 214 -3.28 -8.32 -11.79
CA SER A 214 -4.45 -8.18 -10.94
C SER A 214 -4.72 -9.50 -10.23
N ASP A 215 -4.93 -9.44 -8.91
CA ASP A 215 -5.41 -10.54 -8.08
C ASP A 215 -6.93 -10.50 -7.80
N GLY A 216 -7.62 -9.53 -8.42
CA GLY A 216 -9.06 -9.38 -8.35
C GLY A 216 -9.83 -10.63 -8.80
N THR A 217 -11.04 -10.77 -8.29
CA THR A 217 -11.89 -11.97 -8.54
C THR A 217 -13.27 -11.63 -9.11
N SER A 218 -13.64 -10.36 -9.19
CA SER A 218 -14.95 -9.94 -9.70
C SER A 218 -14.98 -9.91 -11.22
N THR A 219 -15.88 -10.66 -11.84
CA THR A 219 -16.10 -10.61 -13.30
C THR A 219 -17.14 -9.57 -13.71
N GLU A 220 -17.65 -8.78 -12.76
CA GLU A 220 -18.73 -7.84 -12.98
C GLU A 220 -18.28 -6.62 -13.79
N ALA A 221 -19.23 -6.02 -14.51
CA ALA A 221 -18.95 -4.83 -15.33
C ALA A 221 -18.57 -3.61 -14.47
N TRP A 222 -19.17 -3.48 -13.29
CA TRP A 222 -18.94 -2.41 -12.31
C TRP A 222 -17.65 -2.59 -11.49
N ALA A 223 -16.95 -3.72 -11.62
CA ALA A 223 -15.70 -3.97 -10.91
C ALA A 223 -14.58 -3.07 -11.43
N ILE A 224 -13.92 -2.38 -10.51
CA ILE A 224 -12.79 -1.49 -10.78
C ILE A 224 -11.52 -2.33 -11.02
N PRO A 225 -10.79 -2.12 -12.12
CA PRO A 225 -9.52 -2.80 -12.38
C PRO A 225 -8.40 -2.19 -11.53
N GLU A 226 -7.44 -3.02 -11.11
CA GLU A 226 -6.19 -2.49 -10.57
C GLU A 226 -5.47 -1.63 -11.62
N GLY A 227 -4.89 -0.52 -11.16
CA GLY A 227 -4.31 0.51 -12.01
C GLY A 227 -5.32 1.54 -12.55
N GLY A 228 -6.62 1.37 -12.30
CA GLY A 228 -7.60 2.43 -12.50
C GLY A 228 -7.41 3.56 -11.47
N LEU A 229 -7.36 4.80 -11.94
CA LEU A 229 -7.34 5.99 -11.07
C LEU A 229 -8.77 6.41 -10.72
N VAL A 230 -9.04 6.56 -9.43
CA VAL A 230 -10.34 7.02 -8.91
C VAL A 230 -10.15 8.41 -8.31
N GLN A 231 -10.79 9.40 -8.91
CA GLN A 231 -10.63 10.80 -8.52
C GLN A 231 -11.84 11.29 -7.72
N LEU A 232 -11.60 11.95 -6.59
CA LEU A 232 -12.64 12.75 -5.95
C LEU A 232 -12.98 13.93 -6.87
N ASP A 233 -14.27 14.18 -7.13
CA ASP A 233 -14.71 15.22 -8.06
C ASP A 233 -13.92 16.54 -7.84
N PRO A 234 -13.11 16.98 -8.83
CA PRO A 234 -12.28 18.16 -8.67
C PRO A 234 -13.09 19.45 -8.54
N ALA A 235 -14.38 19.44 -8.86
CA ALA A 235 -15.30 20.56 -8.64
C ALA A 235 -15.96 20.56 -7.26
N LEU A 236 -15.81 19.50 -6.46
CA LEU A 236 -16.37 19.43 -5.12
C LEU A 236 -15.71 20.47 -4.19
N ASP A 237 -16.52 21.32 -3.58
CA ASP A 237 -16.04 22.27 -2.57
C ASP A 237 -15.79 21.54 -1.24
N LEU A 238 -14.53 21.18 -1.00
CA LEU A 238 -14.12 20.49 0.23
C LEU A 238 -14.39 21.28 1.50
N SER A 239 -14.49 22.62 1.43
CA SER A 239 -14.77 23.45 2.61
C SER A 239 -16.20 23.26 3.13
N SER A 240 -17.10 22.77 2.27
CA SER A 240 -18.49 22.45 2.63
C SER A 240 -18.63 21.17 3.48
N LEU A 241 -17.59 20.33 3.53
CA LEU A 241 -17.64 19.00 4.13
C LEU A 241 -17.30 18.98 5.63
N GLY A 242 -16.84 20.10 6.20
CA GLY A 242 -16.50 20.19 7.63
C GLY A 242 -15.29 19.34 8.03
N LEU A 243 -14.39 19.06 7.10
CA LEU A 243 -13.20 18.22 7.30
C LEU A 243 -12.22 18.84 8.30
N ASN A 244 -11.59 17.99 9.10
CA ASN A 244 -10.41 18.37 9.88
C ASN A 244 -9.17 18.55 8.98
N SER A 245 -8.04 18.97 9.55
CA SER A 245 -6.83 19.26 8.77
C SER A 245 -6.30 18.04 7.99
N TYR A 246 -6.30 16.85 8.61
CA TYR A 246 -5.78 15.64 7.97
C TYR A 246 -6.73 15.14 6.88
N GLU A 247 -8.03 15.17 7.15
CA GLU A 247 -9.07 14.83 6.16
C GLU A 247 -9.03 15.78 4.96
N MET A 248 -8.83 17.09 5.20
CA MET A 248 -8.67 18.09 4.13
C MET A 248 -7.43 17.80 3.28
N THR A 249 -6.30 17.45 3.89
CA THR A 249 -5.08 17.09 3.16
C THR A 249 -5.28 15.85 2.28
N ILE A 250 -5.93 14.81 2.81
CA ILE A 250 -6.25 13.59 2.06
C ILE A 250 -7.24 13.89 0.93
N ALA A 251 -8.32 14.63 1.21
CA ALA A 251 -9.32 14.95 0.21
C ALA A 251 -8.75 15.78 -0.95
N ARG A 252 -7.81 16.69 -0.69
CA ARG A 252 -7.08 17.41 -1.75
C ARG A 252 -6.25 16.47 -2.62
N ALA A 253 -5.54 15.51 -2.02
CA ALA A 253 -4.79 14.52 -2.78
C ALA A 253 -5.70 13.69 -3.68
N LEU A 254 -6.85 13.23 -3.16
CA LEU A 254 -7.86 12.52 -3.95
C LEU A 254 -8.44 13.37 -5.09
N GLN A 255 -8.52 14.71 -4.95
CA GLN A 255 -8.93 15.61 -6.04
C GLN A 255 -7.84 15.81 -7.09
N GLU A 256 -6.58 15.87 -6.70
CA GLU A 256 -5.49 16.25 -7.61
C GLU A 256 -4.78 15.06 -8.26
N TYR A 257 -4.68 13.94 -7.54
CA TYR A 257 -3.88 12.77 -7.93
C TYR A 257 -4.70 11.48 -8.02
N GLY A 258 -5.84 11.41 -7.33
CA GLY A 258 -6.62 10.18 -7.14
C GLY A 258 -5.99 9.29 -6.08
#